data_AF-G9WUL9-F1
#
_entry.id   AF-G9WUL9-F1
#
_cell.length_a   1.000
_cell.length_b   1.000
_cell.length_c   1.000
_cell.angle_alpha   90.00
_cell.angle_beta   90.00
_cell.angle_gamma   90.00
#
_symmetry.space_group_name_H-M   'P 1'
#
loop_
_entity.id
_entity.type
_entity.pdbx_description
1 polymer ?
#
loop_
_entity_poly.entity_id
_entity_poly.type
_entity_poly.pdbx_seq_one_letter_code
_entity_poly.pdbx_strand_id
1 'polypeptide(L)'
;MNPFDIQEWKPTICKTEEELKAFWEEHQIARKKIMKINAIGIALNLDGWSLGERIQETLSSAGVSDELMQKMDWDWHDNIQLNAELKLWEPIVFVLEDRSTVELMIFPDGVLGVSVNQIDPDTTEGTNHGDCNANILFSEILSRKCRRPEFYHRISYQGSGEGESVQREEYAFVFTLSGDSDLRFFIRAGHDSAYTCGLNFRYQFNWEQNIHKISLGRINEALKDVQQIPILEGTDYSSYFMIVPTMAEEQEIDSSFSWETKDYYQNGIMIEEDDVKSFLFYFLYKYFDKDYNKKYADRDPYDSVRFESYLDPNLYSYPAMKEMLLEIEEKARLLQEDFENPELIELIDEFSISYFLPDELWNLPHQEDWNEEKRRQIIRENLGIALDFYARFVKRVRKLMERSPDSDCICFTGP
;
A
#
# COMPACT_ATOMS: atom_id res chain seq x y z
N MET A 1 8.69 20.07 -0.18
CA MET A 1 9.52 19.01 0.44
C MET A 1 9.39 17.81 -0.50
N ASN A 2 10.46 17.10 -0.83
CA ASN A 2 10.34 15.85 -1.60
C ASN A 2 9.66 14.82 -0.68
N PRO A 3 8.60 14.11 -1.09
CA PRO A 3 8.03 13.05 -0.27
C PRO A 3 9.08 11.99 0.08
N PHE A 4 8.83 11.26 1.16
CA PHE A 4 9.67 10.12 1.53
C PHE A 4 9.70 9.11 0.38
N ASP A 5 10.87 8.49 0.17
CA ASP A 5 11.02 7.36 -0.73
C ASP A 5 11.51 6.18 0.09
N ILE A 6 10.66 5.16 0.19
CA ILE A 6 10.96 3.94 0.94
C ILE A 6 12.26 3.27 0.49
N GLN A 7 12.64 3.40 -0.78
CA GLN A 7 13.88 2.81 -1.25
C GLN A 7 15.13 3.69 -1.02
N GLU A 8 14.96 4.91 -0.51
CA GLU A 8 16.07 5.74 0.00
C GLU A 8 16.25 5.54 1.52
N TRP A 9 15.28 4.90 2.18
CA TRP A 9 15.33 4.54 3.59
C TRP A 9 16.39 3.47 3.85
N LYS A 10 17.22 3.69 4.87
CA LYS A 10 18.33 2.79 5.23
C LYS A 10 18.16 2.32 6.67
N PRO A 11 17.14 1.48 6.95
CA PRO A 11 16.91 0.99 8.30
C PRO A 11 18.04 0.06 8.76
N THR A 12 18.28 0.06 10.06
CA THR A 12 18.95 -1.04 10.74
C THR A 12 17.97 -2.22 10.80
N ILE A 13 18.45 -3.38 10.37
CA ILE A 13 17.66 -4.60 10.27
C ILE A 13 17.82 -5.39 11.57
N CYS A 14 16.73 -5.53 12.34
CA CYS A 14 16.69 -6.25 13.61
C CYS A 14 15.90 -7.56 13.44
N LYS A 15 16.58 -8.71 13.59
CA LYS A 15 16.00 -10.05 13.46
C LYS A 15 15.59 -10.65 14.82
N THR A 16 16.12 -10.11 15.92
CA THR A 16 15.93 -10.65 17.27
C THR A 16 15.50 -9.57 18.26
N GLU A 17 14.89 -9.99 19.39
CA GLU A 17 14.56 -9.10 20.50
C GLU A 17 15.82 -8.45 21.09
N GLU A 18 16.95 -9.17 21.12
CA GLU A 18 18.24 -8.67 21.61
C GLU A 18 18.81 -7.54 20.76
N GLU A 19 18.81 -7.69 19.43
CA GLU A 19 19.26 -6.65 18.50
C GLU A 19 18.41 -5.38 18.64
N LEU A 20 17.09 -5.56 18.73
CA LEU A 20 16.16 -4.45 18.87
C LEU A 20 16.32 -3.74 20.23
N LYS A 21 16.56 -4.47 21.32
CA LYS A 21 16.88 -3.89 22.63
C LYS A 21 18.18 -3.09 22.58
N ALA A 22 19.22 -3.62 21.94
CA ALA A 22 20.49 -2.92 21.81
C ALA A 22 20.31 -1.59 21.06
N PHE A 23 19.57 -1.61 19.95
CA PHE A 23 19.20 -0.40 19.22
C PHE A 23 18.42 0.59 20.10
N TRP A 24 17.43 0.11 20.86
CA TRP A 24 16.62 0.93 21.78
C TRP A 24 17.45 1.62 22.87
N GLU A 25 18.43 0.90 23.41
CA GLU A 25 19.34 1.38 24.44
C GLU A 25 20.34 2.40 23.89
N GLU A 26 20.95 2.11 22.74
CA GLU A 26 21.89 3.00 22.05
C GLU A 26 21.28 4.38 21.80
N HIS A 27 20.05 4.39 21.28
CA HIS A 27 19.34 5.63 20.94
C HIS A 27 18.50 6.20 22.09
N GLN A 28 18.54 5.58 23.28
CA GLN A 28 17.81 5.97 24.49
C GLN A 28 16.29 6.14 24.26
N ILE A 29 15.70 5.38 23.34
CA ILE A 29 14.31 5.53 22.90
C ILE A 29 13.34 5.36 24.08
N ALA A 30 13.60 4.37 24.94
CA ALA A 30 12.78 4.08 26.14
C ALA A 30 12.70 5.23 27.16
N ARG A 31 13.59 6.23 27.05
CA ARG A 31 13.62 7.38 27.96
C ARG A 31 12.76 8.53 27.48
N LYS A 32 12.40 8.56 26.20
CA LYS A 32 11.71 9.68 25.55
C LYS A 32 10.22 9.41 25.42
N LYS A 33 9.42 10.47 25.49
CA LYS A 33 7.97 10.39 25.24
C LYS A 33 7.68 10.52 23.74
N ILE A 34 6.68 9.77 23.27
CA ILE A 34 6.09 9.93 21.94
C ILE A 34 5.18 11.15 21.98
N MET A 35 5.41 12.12 21.09
CA MET A 35 4.64 13.36 21.02
C MET A 35 3.75 13.44 19.78
N LYS A 36 4.12 12.74 18.72
CA LYS A 36 3.38 12.67 17.46
C LYS A 36 3.67 11.34 16.77
N ILE A 37 2.73 10.88 15.96
CA ILE A 37 2.79 9.67 15.17
C ILE A 37 2.43 10.06 13.74
N ASN A 38 3.26 9.65 12.79
CA ASN A 38 2.95 9.78 11.37
C ASN A 38 2.84 8.37 10.78
N ALA A 39 1.69 8.07 10.17
CA ALA A 39 1.61 7.02 9.18
C ALA A 39 2.07 7.65 7.85
N ILE A 40 3.14 7.12 7.25
CA ILE A 40 3.61 7.60 5.96
C ILE A 40 2.79 6.90 4.88
N GLY A 41 2.35 7.68 3.89
CA GLY A 41 1.58 7.17 2.77
C GLY A 41 0.21 6.63 3.17
N ILE A 42 -0.28 5.70 2.36
CA ILE A 42 -1.66 5.22 2.40
C ILE A 42 -1.89 4.18 3.51
N ALA A 43 -3.06 4.24 4.15
CA ALA A 43 -3.55 3.24 5.08
C ALA A 43 -4.68 2.43 4.42
N LEU A 44 -4.32 1.33 3.75
CA LEU A 44 -5.27 0.58 2.91
C LEU A 44 -6.53 0.09 3.63
N ASN A 45 -6.44 -0.23 4.93
CA ASN A 45 -7.59 -0.70 5.69
C ASN A 45 -8.56 0.43 6.11
N LEU A 46 -8.24 1.67 5.73
CA LEU A 46 -9.06 2.87 5.90
C LEU A 46 -9.60 3.41 4.57
N ASP A 47 -9.17 2.84 3.45
CA ASP A 47 -9.75 3.09 2.12
C ASP A 47 -11.26 2.80 2.12
N GLY A 48 -12.05 3.55 1.34
CA GLY A 48 -13.51 3.55 1.40
C GLY A 48 -14.14 2.15 1.29
N TRP A 49 -13.66 1.32 0.36
CA TRP A 49 -14.16 -0.06 0.20
C TRP A 49 -13.73 -0.94 1.37
N SER A 50 -12.44 -0.93 1.71
CA SER A 50 -11.87 -1.75 2.78
C SER A 50 -12.44 -1.42 4.16
N LEU A 51 -12.68 -0.14 4.44
CA LEU A 51 -13.33 0.31 5.67
C LEU A 51 -14.80 -0.12 5.71
N GLY A 52 -15.50 -0.03 4.57
CA GLY A 52 -16.87 -0.53 4.41
C GLY A 52 -16.99 -2.02 4.73
N GLU A 53 -16.09 -2.85 4.18
CA GLU A 53 -16.03 -4.28 4.47
C GLU A 53 -15.82 -4.55 5.97
N ARG A 54 -14.86 -3.85 6.60
CA ARG A 54 -14.58 -3.98 8.05
C ARG A 54 -15.79 -3.61 8.92
N ILE A 55 -16.54 -2.58 8.53
CA ILE A 55 -17.79 -2.20 9.19
C ILE A 55 -18.82 -3.33 9.06
N GLN A 56 -19.02 -3.84 7.85
CA GLN A 56 -19.98 -4.91 7.57
C GLN A 56 -19.65 -6.20 8.31
N GLU A 57 -18.39 -6.62 8.32
CA GLU A 57 -17.92 -7.80 9.06
C GLU A 57 -18.15 -7.65 10.57
N THR A 58 -17.87 -6.46 11.12
CA THR A 58 -18.05 -6.17 12.54
C THR A 58 -19.53 -6.24 12.93
N LEU A 59 -20.41 -5.64 12.13
CA LEU A 59 -21.85 -5.64 12.37
C LEU A 59 -22.46 -7.03 12.20
N SER A 60 -22.04 -7.75 11.15
CA SER A 60 -22.45 -9.13 10.89
C SER A 60 -22.04 -10.07 12.03
N SER A 61 -20.82 -9.92 12.53
CA SER A 61 -20.30 -10.68 13.69
C SER A 61 -21.07 -10.37 14.99
N ALA A 62 -21.66 -9.17 15.09
CA ALA A 62 -22.54 -8.78 16.19
C ALA A 62 -24.00 -9.25 16.00
N GLY A 63 -24.32 -9.92 14.89
CA GLY A 63 -25.66 -10.41 14.57
C GLY A 63 -26.61 -9.34 14.02
N VAL A 64 -26.08 -8.22 13.53
CA VAL A 64 -26.87 -7.18 12.86
C VAL A 64 -27.10 -7.58 11.40
N SER A 65 -28.35 -7.60 10.95
CA SER A 65 -28.69 -7.93 9.56
C SER A 65 -28.54 -6.73 8.62
N ASP A 66 -28.32 -6.99 7.33
CA ASP A 66 -28.24 -5.95 6.28
C ASP A 66 -29.46 -5.02 6.27
N GLU A 67 -30.67 -5.57 6.46
CA GLU A 67 -31.91 -4.79 6.54
C GLU A 67 -31.93 -3.82 7.73
N LEU A 68 -31.28 -4.19 8.84
CA LEU A 68 -31.20 -3.35 10.03
C LEU A 68 -30.12 -2.28 9.84
N MET A 69 -28.99 -2.64 9.21
CA MET A 69 -27.93 -1.70 8.86
C MET A 69 -28.44 -0.56 7.97
N GLN A 70 -29.22 -0.87 6.93
CA GLN A 70 -29.81 0.14 6.03
C GLN A 70 -30.80 1.09 6.72
N LYS A 71 -31.29 0.74 7.92
CA LYS A 71 -32.25 1.53 8.70
C LYS A 71 -31.62 2.17 9.94
N MET A 72 -30.32 1.96 10.16
CA MET A 72 -29.61 2.57 11.28
C MET A 72 -29.45 4.07 11.02
N ASP A 73 -29.67 4.85 12.07
CA ASP A 73 -29.42 6.29 12.05
C ASP A 73 -27.91 6.55 12.10
N TRP A 74 -27.45 7.59 11.39
CA TRP A 74 -26.05 7.96 11.25
C TRP A 74 -25.38 8.21 12.61
N ASP A 75 -26.14 8.71 13.59
CA ASP A 75 -25.66 8.90 14.97
C ASP A 75 -25.22 7.59 15.67
N TRP A 76 -25.74 6.43 15.24
CA TRP A 76 -25.33 5.13 15.76
C TRP A 76 -24.14 4.55 15.01
N HIS A 77 -23.93 4.95 13.75
CA HIS A 77 -22.78 4.52 12.95
C HIS A 77 -21.47 4.94 13.61
N ASP A 78 -21.37 6.18 14.07
CA ASP A 78 -20.17 6.68 14.72
C ASP A 78 -19.78 5.91 15.99
N ASN A 79 -20.73 5.21 16.63
CA ASN A 79 -20.50 4.44 17.84
C ASN A 79 -20.00 3.01 17.59
N ILE A 80 -19.96 2.55 16.34
CA ILE A 80 -19.44 1.22 15.98
C ILE A 80 -17.98 1.11 16.46
N GLN A 81 -17.67 0.01 17.13
CA GLN A 81 -16.36 -0.22 17.75
C GLN A 81 -15.48 -1.08 16.83
N LEU A 82 -14.52 -0.45 16.18
CA LEU A 82 -13.55 -1.09 15.28
C LEU A 82 -12.18 -1.17 15.95
N ASN A 83 -11.35 -2.12 15.49
CA ASN A 83 -9.98 -2.25 15.94
C ASN A 83 -9.15 -1.00 15.57
N ALA A 84 -8.40 -0.47 16.52
CA ALA A 84 -7.41 0.58 16.33
C ALA A 84 -6.17 0.01 15.65
N GLU A 85 -6.26 -0.15 14.33
CA GLU A 85 -5.25 -0.76 13.46
C GLU A 85 -5.09 0.06 12.17
N LEU A 86 -3.86 0.12 11.67
CA LEU A 86 -3.50 0.60 10.35
C LEU A 86 -2.77 -0.50 9.58
N LYS A 87 -3.16 -0.72 8.32
CA LYS A 87 -2.45 -1.57 7.35
C LYS A 87 -1.64 -0.65 6.43
N LEU A 88 -0.31 -0.71 6.55
CA LEU A 88 0.62 0.23 5.92
C LEU A 88 1.63 -0.50 5.02
N TRP A 89 2.12 0.21 4.00
CA TRP A 89 3.23 -0.21 3.13
C TRP A 89 4.51 0.59 3.36
N GLU A 90 4.39 1.75 4.00
CA GLU A 90 5.50 2.62 4.33
C GLU A 90 5.66 2.70 5.86
N PRO A 91 6.82 3.15 6.37
CA PRO A 91 7.09 3.12 7.80
C PRO A 91 6.11 3.95 8.63
N ILE A 92 5.84 3.50 9.86
CA ILE A 92 5.22 4.33 10.89
C ILE A 92 6.31 5.06 11.67
N VAL A 93 6.11 6.34 11.91
CA VAL A 93 7.11 7.23 12.52
C VAL A 93 6.62 7.73 13.88
N PHE A 94 7.39 7.47 14.92
CA PHE A 94 7.21 8.13 16.21
C PHE A 94 8.10 9.37 16.30
N VAL A 95 7.50 10.53 16.51
CA VAL A 95 8.21 11.76 16.83
C VAL A 95 8.28 11.89 18.34
N LEU A 96 9.49 12.01 18.85
CA LEU A 96 9.78 12.03 20.29
C LEU A 96 9.83 13.46 20.84
N GLU A 97 9.85 13.60 22.16
CA GLU A 97 9.80 14.90 22.86
C GLU A 97 10.95 15.86 22.54
N ASP A 98 12.07 15.34 22.04
CA ASP A 98 13.22 16.12 21.56
C ASP A 98 13.20 16.36 20.04
N ARG A 99 12.07 16.08 19.38
CA ARG A 99 11.86 16.06 17.92
C ARG A 99 12.69 15.04 17.14
N SER A 100 13.42 14.14 17.82
CA SER A 100 13.98 12.98 17.12
C SER A 100 12.86 12.05 16.65
N THR A 101 13.10 11.32 15.56
CA THR A 101 12.16 10.36 15.01
C THR A 101 12.64 8.93 15.24
N VAL A 102 11.70 7.99 15.34
CA VAL A 102 11.94 6.55 15.28
C VAL A 102 11.03 6.01 14.20
N GLU A 103 11.60 5.46 13.14
CA GLU A 103 10.86 4.90 12.01
C GLU A 103 10.83 3.37 12.12
N LEU A 104 9.65 2.78 11.92
CA LEU A 104 9.42 1.35 12.11
C LEU A 104 8.63 0.75 10.94
N MET A 105 9.07 -0.40 10.46
CA MET A 105 8.37 -1.24 9.49
C MET A 105 8.80 -2.69 9.68
N ILE A 106 7.88 -3.64 9.60
CA ILE A 106 8.21 -5.07 9.61
C ILE A 106 8.08 -5.63 8.20
N PHE A 107 9.00 -6.53 7.85
CA PHE A 107 9.04 -7.25 6.58
C PHE A 107 8.32 -8.60 6.66
N PRO A 108 7.89 -9.17 5.51
CA PRO A 108 7.21 -10.47 5.49
C PRO A 108 8.05 -11.63 6.04
N ASP A 109 9.37 -11.54 5.92
CA ASP A 109 10.31 -12.51 6.51
C ASP A 109 10.48 -12.35 8.05
N GLY A 110 9.69 -11.48 8.67
CA GLY A 110 9.61 -11.31 10.11
C GLY A 110 10.65 -10.38 10.70
N VAL A 111 11.42 -9.71 9.86
CA VAL A 111 12.49 -8.81 10.29
C VAL A 111 11.95 -7.39 10.50
N LEU A 112 12.41 -6.68 11.52
CA LEU A 112 12.02 -5.28 11.77
C LEU A 112 13.08 -4.33 11.24
N GLY A 113 12.69 -3.47 10.30
CA GLY A 113 13.46 -2.29 9.92
C GLY A 113 13.24 -1.16 10.91
N VAL A 114 14.33 -0.64 11.48
CA VAL A 114 14.29 0.47 12.43
C VAL A 114 15.33 1.53 12.07
N SER A 115 14.96 2.80 12.10
CA SER A 115 15.92 3.89 12.04
C SER A 115 15.59 5.02 13.02
N VAL A 116 16.50 6.00 13.09
CA VAL A 116 16.33 7.23 13.85
C VAL A 116 16.74 8.41 12.98
N ASN A 117 15.92 9.47 12.96
CA ASN A 117 16.19 10.73 12.25
C ASN A 117 16.45 10.59 10.74
N GLN A 118 15.85 9.59 10.09
CA GLN A 118 15.92 9.45 8.63
C GLN A 118 14.72 10.08 7.92
N ILE A 119 13.57 10.18 8.60
CA ILE A 119 12.36 10.81 8.07
C ILE A 119 12.11 12.10 8.86
N ASP A 120 11.78 13.19 8.16
CA ASP A 120 11.47 14.46 8.81
C ASP A 120 10.20 14.30 9.68
N PRO A 121 10.18 14.83 10.93
CA PRO A 121 9.06 14.68 11.87
C PRO A 121 7.70 15.22 11.37
N ASP A 122 7.70 16.03 10.32
CA ASP A 122 6.49 16.57 9.70
C ASP A 122 6.09 15.85 8.39
N THR A 123 6.83 14.81 8.00
CA THR A 123 6.50 13.98 6.83
C THR A 123 5.31 13.08 7.12
N THR A 124 4.31 13.14 6.24
CA THR A 124 3.22 12.16 6.10
C THR A 124 3.13 11.59 4.69
N GLU A 125 3.89 12.15 3.75
CA GLU A 125 3.86 11.80 2.33
C GLU A 125 4.99 10.82 2.00
N GLY A 126 4.68 9.80 1.22
CA GLY A 126 5.62 8.80 0.74
C GLY A 126 5.53 8.59 -0.76
N THR A 127 5.63 7.34 -1.23
CA THR A 127 5.22 6.99 -2.60
C THR A 127 3.74 7.33 -2.81
N ASN A 128 2.92 7.18 -1.78
CA ASN A 128 1.52 7.59 -1.78
C ASN A 128 1.29 8.78 -0.84
N HIS A 129 0.16 9.46 -1.03
CA HIS A 129 -0.28 10.52 -0.13
C HIS A 129 -0.76 9.96 1.20
N GLY A 130 -0.45 10.67 2.28
CA GLY A 130 -0.89 10.29 3.62
C GLY A 130 -2.37 10.56 3.82
N ASP A 131 -3.19 9.51 3.92
CA ASP A 131 -4.67 9.56 3.97
C ASP A 131 -5.27 9.60 5.38
N CYS A 132 -4.46 9.42 6.42
CA CYS A 132 -4.95 9.38 7.80
C CYS A 132 -4.08 10.20 8.77
N ASN A 133 -4.69 10.60 9.88
CA ASN A 133 -4.04 11.24 11.02
C ASN A 133 -3.86 10.23 12.16
N ALA A 134 -2.71 9.56 12.18
CA ALA A 134 -2.38 8.56 13.20
C ALA A 134 -2.38 9.11 14.64
N ASN A 135 -2.24 10.43 14.85
CA ASN A 135 -2.33 11.03 16.18
C ASN A 135 -3.74 10.91 16.77
N ILE A 136 -4.76 10.99 15.93
CA ILE A 136 -6.16 10.82 16.33
C ILE A 136 -6.39 9.34 16.61
N LEU A 137 -6.01 8.43 15.70
CA LEU A 137 -6.23 6.99 15.85
C LEU A 137 -5.54 6.40 17.09
N PHE A 138 -4.31 6.83 17.36
CA PHE A 138 -3.49 6.30 18.45
C PHE A 138 -3.25 7.32 19.58
N SER A 139 -4.20 8.22 19.82
CA SER A 139 -4.08 9.25 20.85
C SER A 139 -3.69 8.71 22.23
N GLU A 140 -4.05 7.45 22.55
CA GLU A 140 -3.73 6.79 23.81
C GLU A 140 -2.22 6.61 24.04
N ILE A 141 -1.40 6.57 22.98
CA ILE A 141 0.05 6.38 23.11
C ILE A 141 0.82 7.69 23.26
N LEU A 142 0.18 8.83 22.97
CA LEU A 142 0.81 10.13 23.09
C LEU A 142 1.21 10.42 24.55
N SER A 143 2.33 11.12 24.71
CA SER A 143 3.01 11.37 25.98
C SER A 143 3.52 10.13 26.74
N ARG A 144 3.45 8.93 26.14
CA ARG A 144 4.00 7.70 26.72
C ARG A 144 5.39 7.38 26.17
N LYS A 145 6.13 6.56 26.92
CA LYS A 145 7.44 6.03 26.53
C LYS A 145 7.30 4.60 26.03
N CYS A 146 8.01 4.26 24.97
CA CYS A 146 8.09 2.91 24.42
C CYS A 146 9.23 2.14 25.11
N ARG A 147 8.92 1.32 26.13
CA ARG A 147 9.93 0.82 27.08
C ARG A 147 10.68 -0.42 26.62
N ARG A 148 9.95 -1.47 26.26
CA ARG A 148 10.52 -2.78 25.98
C ARG A 148 9.86 -3.38 24.74
N PRO A 149 10.66 -3.76 23.73
CA PRO A 149 10.19 -4.59 22.64
C PRO A 149 10.16 -6.06 23.07
N GLU A 150 9.19 -6.79 22.54
CA GLU A 150 9.03 -8.23 22.63
C GLU A 150 8.77 -8.78 21.22
N PHE A 151 9.32 -9.95 20.93
CA PHE A 151 9.15 -10.60 19.63
C PHE A 151 8.24 -11.82 19.77
N TYR A 152 7.29 -11.95 18.85
CA TYR A 152 6.36 -13.06 18.75
C TYR A 152 6.42 -13.68 17.37
N HIS A 153 6.45 -15.01 17.32
CA HIS A 153 6.41 -15.81 16.10
C HIS A 153 5.33 -16.88 16.26
N ARG A 154 4.43 -16.98 15.28
CA ARG A 154 3.39 -18.00 15.20
C ARG A 154 3.60 -18.82 13.94
N ILE A 155 3.69 -20.14 14.11
CA ILE A 155 3.72 -21.10 13.01
C ILE A 155 2.39 -21.85 13.05
N SER A 156 1.66 -21.79 11.94
CA SER A 156 0.45 -22.56 11.71
C SER A 156 0.78 -23.77 10.84
N TYR A 157 0.31 -24.95 11.24
CA TYR A 157 0.55 -26.21 10.53
C TYR A 157 -0.74 -26.71 9.89
N GLN A 158 -0.62 -27.32 8.71
CA GLN A 158 -1.69 -28.07 8.06
C GLN A 158 -1.43 -29.57 8.21
N GLY A 159 -2.46 -30.34 8.58
CA GLY A 159 -2.36 -31.79 8.80
C GLY A 159 -2.19 -32.20 10.27
N SER A 160 -1.92 -33.48 10.51
CA SER A 160 -1.57 -33.99 11.84
C SER A 160 -0.59 -35.16 11.72
N GLY A 161 0.42 -35.22 12.61
CA GLY A 161 1.39 -36.32 12.64
C GLY A 161 2.46 -36.26 11.54
N GLU A 162 2.81 -37.40 10.95
CA GLU A 162 3.91 -37.51 9.95
C GLU A 162 3.66 -36.78 8.61
N GLY A 163 2.52 -36.10 8.44
CA GLY A 163 2.17 -35.28 7.27
C GLY A 163 1.99 -33.79 7.58
N GLU A 164 2.48 -33.29 8.72
CA GLU A 164 2.45 -31.86 9.05
C GLU A 164 3.37 -31.05 8.14
N SER A 165 2.81 -30.06 7.46
CA SER A 165 3.56 -29.03 6.73
C SER A 165 3.25 -27.65 7.30
N VAL A 166 4.26 -26.78 7.34
CA VAL A 166 4.05 -25.37 7.71
C VAL A 166 3.13 -24.73 6.67
N GLN A 167 2.00 -24.21 7.14
CA GLN A 167 1.02 -23.52 6.31
C GLN A 167 1.28 -22.02 6.26
N ARG A 168 1.65 -21.44 7.41
CA ARG A 168 1.82 -20.00 7.54
C ARG A 168 2.74 -19.67 8.70
N GLU A 169 3.61 -18.69 8.50
CA GLU A 169 4.39 -18.07 9.56
C GLU A 169 3.99 -16.61 9.71
N GLU A 170 3.88 -16.15 10.94
CA GLU A 170 3.49 -14.79 11.26
C GLU A 170 4.40 -14.21 12.36
N TYR A 171 4.81 -12.97 12.17
CA TYR A 171 5.77 -12.28 13.01
C TYR A 171 5.24 -10.97 13.59
N ALA A 172 5.52 -10.69 14.86
CA ALA A 172 5.11 -9.45 15.49
C ALA A 172 6.15 -8.92 16.48
N PHE A 173 6.31 -7.61 16.48
CA PHE A 173 7.03 -6.85 17.50
C PHE A 173 6.05 -6.06 18.33
N VAL A 174 6.16 -6.19 19.65
CA VAL A 174 5.23 -5.57 20.60
C VAL A 174 5.99 -4.70 21.57
N PHE A 175 5.51 -3.48 21.74
CA PHE A 175 6.15 -2.43 22.50
C PHE A 175 5.29 -2.06 23.70
N THR A 176 5.83 -2.32 24.89
CA THR A 176 5.14 -1.94 26.14
C THR A 176 5.24 -0.43 26.36
N LEU A 177 4.08 0.21 26.54
CA LEU A 177 3.99 1.65 26.75
C LEU A 177 4.02 1.99 28.24
N SER A 178 4.66 3.10 28.61
CA SER A 178 4.64 3.57 29.99
C SER A 178 3.24 4.04 30.42
N GLY A 179 2.89 3.83 31.69
CA GLY A 179 1.65 4.29 32.30
C GLY A 179 1.00 3.18 33.13
N ASP A 180 -0.15 3.48 33.74
CA ASP A 180 -0.89 2.53 34.56
C ASP A 180 -1.90 1.69 33.76
N SER A 181 -1.83 1.73 32.43
CA SER A 181 -2.65 0.90 31.55
C SER A 181 -1.81 -0.21 30.91
N ASP A 182 -2.37 -1.41 30.79
CA ASP A 182 -1.77 -2.56 30.10
C ASP A 182 -1.79 -2.38 28.56
N LEU A 183 -1.59 -1.15 28.08
CA LEU A 183 -1.66 -0.79 26.66
C LEU A 183 -0.30 -1.03 26.01
N ARG A 184 -0.32 -1.67 24.85
CA ARG A 184 0.87 -2.03 24.08
C ARG A 184 0.64 -1.61 22.64
N PHE A 185 1.70 -1.16 21.98
CA PHE A 185 1.71 -0.92 20.54
C PHE A 185 2.32 -2.13 19.85
N PHE A 186 1.73 -2.62 18.78
CA PHE A 186 2.29 -3.75 18.02
C PHE A 186 2.48 -3.39 16.55
N ILE A 187 3.42 -4.09 15.93
CA ILE A 187 3.64 -4.14 14.50
C ILE A 187 3.72 -5.62 14.15
N ARG A 188 2.94 -6.08 13.18
CA ARG A 188 2.94 -7.48 12.72
C ARG A 188 2.99 -7.56 11.20
N ALA A 189 3.72 -8.55 10.70
CA ALA A 189 3.82 -8.81 9.28
C ALA A 189 2.47 -9.30 8.73
N GLY A 190 2.10 -8.83 7.54
CA GLY A 190 1.06 -9.43 6.74
C GLY A 190 1.54 -10.74 6.10
N HIS A 191 0.65 -11.35 5.30
CA HIS A 191 1.04 -12.40 4.35
C HIS A 191 1.80 -11.80 3.16
N ASP A 192 1.44 -10.58 2.78
CA ASP A 192 1.94 -9.86 1.62
C ASP A 192 2.79 -8.66 2.06
N SER A 193 3.10 -7.74 1.15
CA SER A 193 4.04 -6.66 1.45
C SER A 193 3.56 -5.62 2.49
N ALA A 194 2.29 -5.72 2.86
CA ALA A 194 1.67 -4.99 3.95
C ALA A 194 2.22 -5.38 5.32
N TYR A 195 2.16 -4.45 6.25
CA TYR A 195 2.14 -4.78 7.66
C TYR A 195 0.99 -4.10 8.39
N THR A 196 0.60 -4.68 9.52
CA THR A 196 -0.41 -4.06 10.40
C THR A 196 0.26 -3.53 11.65
N CYS A 197 -0.06 -2.31 12.03
CA CYS A 197 0.27 -1.78 13.34
C CYS A 197 -0.99 -1.38 14.10
N GLY A 198 -0.94 -1.41 15.43
CA GLY A 198 -2.12 -1.09 16.23
C GLY A 198 -1.87 -1.13 17.71
N LEU A 199 -2.97 -1.07 18.46
CA LEU A 199 -2.97 -1.08 19.91
C LEU A 199 -3.59 -2.37 20.45
N ASN A 200 -3.00 -2.93 21.49
CA ASN A 200 -3.50 -4.13 22.18
C ASN A 200 -3.57 -3.85 23.70
N PHE A 201 -4.55 -4.47 24.36
CA PHE A 201 -4.66 -4.53 25.81
C PHE A 201 -4.27 -5.89 26.38
N ARG A 202 -3.62 -5.85 27.55
CA ARG A 202 -3.17 -6.98 28.39
C ARG A 202 -1.73 -7.41 28.11
N TYR A 203 -1.17 -8.10 29.11
CA TYR A 203 0.22 -8.53 29.14
C TYR A 203 0.59 -9.57 28.07
N GLN A 204 -0.36 -10.34 27.54
CA GLN A 204 -0.09 -11.35 26.52
C GLN A 204 -0.61 -10.86 25.18
N PHE A 205 0.30 -10.72 24.20
CA PHE A 205 -0.08 -10.43 22.83
C PHE A 205 -0.87 -11.60 22.27
N ASN A 206 -2.00 -11.28 21.65
CA ASN A 206 -2.81 -12.22 20.91
C ASN A 206 -3.08 -11.58 19.54
N TRP A 207 -2.94 -12.39 18.49
CA TRP A 207 -3.05 -11.97 17.11
C TRP A 207 -4.45 -11.43 16.78
N GLU A 208 -5.50 -12.12 17.21
CA GLU A 208 -6.87 -11.74 16.86
C GLU A 208 -7.63 -11.10 18.04
N GLN A 209 -7.10 -11.19 19.25
CA GLN A 209 -7.82 -10.82 20.47
C GLN A 209 -7.19 -9.65 21.22
N ASN A 210 -8.04 -8.96 21.98
CA ASN A 210 -7.69 -7.82 22.83
C ASN A 210 -7.09 -6.63 22.08
N ILE A 211 -7.30 -6.55 20.76
CA ILE A 211 -7.02 -5.35 20.00
C ILE A 211 -7.88 -4.22 20.57
N HIS A 212 -7.25 -3.08 20.84
CA HIS A 212 -7.91 -1.88 21.34
C HIS A 212 -8.98 -1.46 20.34
N LYS A 213 -10.16 -1.09 20.85
CA LYS A 213 -11.27 -0.64 20.02
C LYS A 213 -11.48 0.85 20.14
N ILE A 214 -11.76 1.48 19.00
CA ILE A 214 -12.11 2.88 18.88
C ILE A 214 -13.42 3.01 18.11
N SER A 215 -14.10 4.13 18.31
CA SER A 215 -15.35 4.44 17.63
C SER A 215 -15.09 4.76 16.15
N LEU A 216 -16.03 4.39 15.27
CA LEU A 216 -16.00 4.76 13.86
C LEU A 216 -15.94 6.28 13.68
N GLY A 217 -16.64 7.06 14.53
CA GLY A 217 -16.57 8.52 14.47
C GLY A 217 -15.15 9.07 14.69
N ARG A 218 -14.32 8.37 15.47
CA ARG A 218 -12.90 8.73 15.65
C ARG A 218 -12.03 8.31 14.46
N ILE A 219 -12.40 7.23 13.78
CA ILE A 219 -11.76 6.87 12.50
C ILE A 219 -12.11 7.91 11.45
N ASN A 220 -13.38 8.30 11.33
CA ASN A 220 -13.84 9.36 10.43
C ASN A 220 -13.14 10.70 10.70
N GLU A 221 -12.94 11.07 11.98
CA GLU A 221 -12.16 12.27 12.35
C GLU A 221 -10.68 12.18 11.93
N ALA A 222 -10.14 10.97 11.86
CA ALA A 222 -8.75 10.73 11.47
C ALA A 222 -8.54 10.68 9.96
N LEU A 223 -9.57 10.34 9.19
CA LEU A 223 -9.50 10.30 7.72
C LEU A 223 -9.25 11.69 7.17
N LYS A 224 -8.40 11.76 6.15
CA LYS A 224 -8.21 12.95 5.33
C LYS A 224 -8.93 12.75 4.01
N ASP A 225 -9.40 13.85 3.45
CA ASP A 225 -9.98 13.90 2.12
C ASP A 225 -8.86 13.82 1.07
N VAL A 226 -8.41 12.60 0.79
CA VAL A 226 -7.33 12.29 -0.15
C VAL A 226 -7.81 11.20 -1.09
N GLN A 227 -8.10 11.57 -2.33
CA GLN A 227 -8.38 10.64 -3.41
C GLN A 227 -7.13 10.48 -4.28
N GLN A 228 -6.68 9.25 -4.46
CA GLN A 228 -5.46 8.93 -5.20
C GLN A 228 -5.53 7.51 -5.76
N ILE A 229 -4.77 7.27 -6.84
CA ILE A 229 -4.50 5.92 -7.34
C ILE A 229 -3.24 5.39 -6.64
N PRO A 230 -3.32 4.31 -5.83
CA PRO A 230 -2.18 3.80 -5.08
C PRO A 230 -1.10 3.19 -5.96
N ILE A 231 0.17 3.44 -5.61
CA ILE A 231 1.32 2.70 -6.15
C ILE A 231 1.95 1.97 -4.96
N LEU A 232 1.76 0.66 -4.90
CA LEU A 232 2.22 -0.16 -3.79
C LEU A 232 3.61 -0.71 -4.08
N GLU A 233 4.37 -0.94 -3.03
CA GLU A 233 5.75 -1.42 -3.10
C GLU A 233 5.79 -2.91 -2.76
N GLY A 234 6.67 -3.66 -3.44
CA GLY A 234 6.82 -5.09 -3.20
C GLY A 234 5.81 -5.92 -4.01
N THR A 235 5.31 -6.97 -3.38
CA THR A 235 4.51 -8.04 -4.01
C THR A 235 3.31 -8.45 -3.17
N ASP A 236 2.22 -8.77 -3.84
CA ASP A 236 0.93 -9.27 -3.35
C ASP A 236 0.36 -10.15 -4.46
N TYR A 237 -0.20 -11.31 -4.11
CA TYR A 237 -0.74 -12.30 -5.03
C TYR A 237 -2.26 -12.15 -5.28
N SER A 238 -2.80 -10.96 -4.99
CA SER A 238 -4.21 -10.59 -5.22
C SER A 238 -4.40 -9.87 -6.56
N SER A 239 -5.45 -9.06 -6.74
CA SER A 239 -5.86 -8.35 -7.96
C SER A 239 -4.94 -7.21 -8.44
N TYR A 240 -3.63 -7.44 -8.47
CA TYR A 240 -2.64 -6.42 -8.80
C TYR A 240 -1.82 -6.79 -10.03
N PHE A 241 -1.52 -5.78 -10.85
CA PHE A 241 -0.41 -5.86 -11.77
C PHE A 241 0.91 -5.69 -11.02
N MET A 242 1.81 -6.66 -11.17
CA MET A 242 3.21 -6.53 -10.80
C MET A 242 3.99 -5.87 -11.94
N ILE A 243 4.75 -4.83 -11.59
CA ILE A 243 5.59 -4.07 -12.52
C ILE A 243 7.03 -4.20 -12.05
N VAL A 244 7.81 -5.02 -12.76
CA VAL A 244 9.15 -5.47 -12.32
C VAL A 244 10.19 -5.27 -13.41
N PRO A 245 11.43 -4.86 -13.09
CA PRO A 245 12.53 -4.92 -14.04
C PRO A 245 12.96 -6.38 -14.23
N THR A 246 13.19 -6.79 -15.47
CA THR A 246 13.57 -8.16 -15.81
C THR A 246 14.45 -8.22 -17.06
N MET A 247 14.94 -9.41 -17.38
CA MET A 247 15.66 -9.73 -18.60
C MET A 247 14.77 -10.53 -19.54
N ALA A 248 14.72 -10.16 -20.82
CA ALA A 248 13.94 -10.87 -21.83
C ALA A 248 14.36 -12.35 -22.01
N GLU A 249 15.58 -12.72 -21.60
CA GLU A 249 16.16 -14.06 -21.77
C GLU A 249 16.30 -14.87 -20.45
N GLU A 250 16.04 -14.30 -19.27
CA GLU A 250 16.13 -15.05 -18.01
C GLU A 250 14.95 -16.02 -17.80
N GLN A 251 15.15 -17.00 -16.90
CA GLN A 251 14.36 -18.22 -16.64
C GLN A 251 12.85 -17.96 -16.36
N GLU A 252 12.07 -18.99 -16.01
CA GLU A 252 10.71 -18.77 -15.49
C GLU A 252 10.72 -17.53 -14.59
N ILE A 253 9.72 -16.64 -14.73
CA ILE A 253 9.40 -15.71 -13.64
C ILE A 253 8.88 -16.65 -12.55
N ASP A 254 9.81 -17.35 -11.92
CA ASP A 254 9.49 -18.30 -10.90
C ASP A 254 8.92 -17.44 -9.80
N SER A 255 7.73 -17.83 -9.34
CA SER A 255 7.05 -17.36 -8.13
C SER A 255 7.94 -17.35 -6.86
N SER A 256 9.22 -17.70 -7.00
CA SER A 256 10.27 -17.72 -6.01
C SER A 256 11.21 -16.50 -6.11
N PHE A 257 10.67 -15.28 -6.26
CA PHE A 257 11.43 -14.12 -5.78
C PHE A 257 11.75 -14.36 -4.30
N SER A 258 13.04 -14.42 -3.97
CA SER A 258 13.49 -14.73 -2.61
C SER A 258 13.02 -13.62 -1.67
N TRP A 259 12.17 -13.95 -0.71
CA TRP A 259 11.59 -13.01 0.26
C TRP A 259 12.58 -12.54 1.33
N GLU A 260 13.87 -12.78 1.12
CA GLU A 260 14.89 -12.28 2.03
C GLU A 260 14.87 -10.74 2.01
N THR A 261 14.98 -10.10 3.18
CA THR A 261 15.03 -8.64 3.37
C THR A 261 15.94 -7.89 2.37
N LYS A 262 16.93 -8.58 1.76
CA LYS A 262 17.87 -8.04 0.79
C LYS A 262 17.23 -7.73 -0.59
N ASP A 263 16.18 -8.46 -0.99
CA ASP A 263 15.57 -8.39 -2.34
C ASP A 263 14.22 -7.65 -2.32
N TYR A 264 13.57 -7.59 -1.15
CA TYR A 264 12.21 -7.08 -0.93
C TYR A 264 11.98 -5.64 -1.42
N TYR A 265 13.01 -4.80 -1.40
CA TYR A 265 12.93 -3.39 -1.80
C TYR A 265 13.27 -3.10 -3.26
N GLN A 266 13.78 -4.08 -4.00
CA GLN A 266 14.54 -3.78 -5.22
C GLN A 266 13.76 -3.97 -6.51
N ASN A 267 12.72 -4.81 -6.55
CA ASN A 267 12.35 -5.41 -7.84
C ASN A 267 10.91 -5.19 -8.30
N GLY A 268 10.06 -4.42 -7.62
CA GLY A 268 8.71 -4.23 -8.14
C GLY A 268 7.85 -3.19 -7.45
N ILE A 269 6.90 -2.65 -8.23
CA ILE A 269 5.72 -1.94 -7.73
C ILE A 269 4.46 -2.66 -8.19
N MET A 270 3.35 -2.37 -7.53
CA MET A 270 2.04 -2.90 -7.84
C MET A 270 1.01 -1.81 -7.98
N ILE A 271 0.08 -2.04 -8.89
CA ILE A 271 -1.06 -1.16 -9.16
C ILE A 271 -2.27 -2.07 -9.38
N GLU A 272 -3.42 -1.68 -8.84
CA GLU A 272 -4.66 -2.49 -8.92
C GLU A 272 -5.06 -2.70 -10.39
N GLU A 273 -5.65 -3.85 -10.70
CA GLU A 273 -6.04 -4.23 -12.07
C GLU A 273 -6.88 -3.17 -12.80
N ASP A 274 -7.94 -2.68 -12.17
CA ASP A 274 -8.85 -1.68 -12.74
C ASP A 274 -8.17 -0.30 -12.87
N ASP A 275 -7.18 -0.01 -12.01
CA ASP A 275 -6.35 1.19 -12.10
C ASP A 275 -5.42 1.12 -13.31
N VAL A 276 -4.72 -0.01 -13.52
CA VAL A 276 -3.87 -0.20 -14.71
C VAL A 276 -4.70 -0.12 -15.98
N LYS A 277 -5.88 -0.73 -15.97
CA LYS A 277 -6.81 -0.66 -17.09
C LYS A 277 -7.23 0.77 -17.39
N SER A 278 -7.66 1.52 -16.38
CA SER A 278 -8.18 2.87 -16.58
C SER A 278 -7.10 3.90 -16.92
N PHE A 279 -5.88 3.76 -16.39
CA PHE A 279 -4.85 4.79 -16.50
C PHE A 279 -3.64 4.40 -17.35
N LEU A 280 -3.35 3.11 -17.56
CA LEU A 280 -2.13 2.67 -18.24
C LEU A 280 -2.37 1.92 -19.54
N PHE A 281 -3.53 1.26 -19.75
CA PHE A 281 -3.76 0.44 -20.96
C PHE A 281 -3.58 1.21 -22.26
N TYR A 282 -4.02 2.47 -22.35
CA TYR A 282 -3.76 3.32 -23.52
C TYR A 282 -2.27 3.30 -23.93
N PHE A 283 -1.37 3.51 -22.97
CA PHE A 283 0.06 3.54 -23.21
C PHE A 283 0.63 2.13 -23.43
N LEU A 284 0.21 1.17 -22.61
CA LEU A 284 0.68 -0.21 -22.67
C LEU A 284 0.35 -0.87 -24.02
N TYR A 285 -0.86 -0.69 -24.53
CA TYR A 285 -1.25 -1.16 -25.86
C TYR A 285 -0.44 -0.48 -26.97
N LYS A 286 -0.29 0.84 -26.90
CA LYS A 286 0.41 1.63 -27.94
C LYS A 286 1.86 1.21 -28.12
N TYR A 287 2.55 0.92 -27.01
CA TYR A 287 3.98 0.58 -27.00
C TYR A 287 4.25 -0.93 -26.99
N PHE A 288 3.23 -1.77 -27.07
CA PHE A 288 3.41 -3.22 -27.09
C PHE A 288 4.07 -3.68 -28.39
N ASP A 289 5.31 -4.18 -28.27
CA ASP A 289 6.07 -4.73 -29.39
C ASP A 289 5.91 -6.26 -29.44
N LYS A 290 5.13 -6.72 -30.42
CA LYS A 290 4.91 -8.15 -30.68
C LYS A 290 6.19 -8.91 -30.98
N ASP A 291 7.14 -8.31 -31.69
CA ASP A 291 8.38 -8.99 -32.07
C ASP A 291 9.36 -9.05 -30.91
N TYR A 292 9.35 -8.06 -30.02
CA TYR A 292 10.09 -8.11 -28.76
C TYR A 292 9.55 -9.22 -27.84
N ASN A 293 8.23 -9.28 -27.66
CA ASN A 293 7.57 -10.26 -26.79
C ASN A 293 7.63 -11.70 -27.36
N LYS A 294 7.79 -11.88 -28.69
CA LYS A 294 8.08 -13.20 -29.30
C LYS A 294 9.34 -13.87 -28.78
N LYS A 295 10.33 -13.12 -28.33
CA LYS A 295 11.54 -13.71 -27.73
C LYS A 295 11.22 -14.53 -26.46
N TYR A 296 10.09 -14.22 -25.82
CA TYR A 296 9.60 -14.90 -24.64
C TYR A 296 8.59 -16.02 -24.96
N ALA A 297 7.97 -15.95 -26.14
CA ALA A 297 6.85 -16.79 -26.56
C ALA A 297 7.20 -18.24 -26.92
N ASP A 298 8.49 -18.61 -26.98
CA ASP A 298 8.91 -20.02 -27.14
C ASP A 298 8.50 -20.91 -25.93
N ARG A 299 7.79 -20.35 -24.94
CA ARG A 299 7.28 -21.01 -23.74
C ARG A 299 5.82 -21.50 -23.85
N ASP A 300 5.01 -20.95 -24.77
CA ASP A 300 3.66 -21.48 -25.06
C ASP A 300 3.61 -22.13 -26.46
N PRO A 301 3.49 -23.47 -26.55
CA PRO A 301 3.40 -24.17 -27.83
C PRO A 301 2.12 -23.90 -28.64
N TYR A 302 1.18 -23.08 -28.14
CA TYR A 302 -0.12 -22.88 -28.78
C TYR A 302 -0.52 -21.43 -29.14
N ASP A 303 0.18 -20.37 -28.70
CA ASP A 303 -0.36 -19.01 -28.85
C ASP A 303 0.45 -17.98 -29.68
N SER A 304 -0.33 -17.11 -30.32
CA SER A 304 0.09 -15.93 -31.06
C SER A 304 0.42 -14.79 -30.10
N VAL A 305 1.62 -14.23 -30.19
CA VAL A 305 2.03 -13.10 -29.34
C VAL A 305 1.10 -11.90 -29.51
N ARG A 306 0.38 -11.60 -28.44
CA ARG A 306 -0.59 -10.52 -28.31
C ARG A 306 -0.44 -9.86 -26.95
N PHE A 307 -0.99 -8.66 -26.81
CA PHE A 307 -1.04 -7.99 -25.52
C PHE A 307 -1.98 -8.77 -24.61
N GLU A 308 -1.54 -9.04 -23.39
CA GLU A 308 -2.26 -9.89 -22.43
C GLU A 308 -2.73 -9.03 -21.27
N SER A 309 -4.05 -9.01 -21.04
CA SER A 309 -4.64 -8.07 -20.08
C SER A 309 -4.61 -8.56 -18.63
N TYR A 310 -4.13 -9.78 -18.38
CA TYR A 310 -4.21 -10.43 -17.06
C TYR A 310 -2.96 -11.26 -16.78
N LEU A 311 -2.90 -12.51 -17.23
CA LEU A 311 -1.95 -13.49 -16.70
C LEU A 311 -0.53 -13.39 -17.29
N ASP A 312 -0.45 -13.19 -18.60
CA ASP A 312 0.83 -13.30 -19.30
C ASP A 312 1.62 -11.99 -19.27
N PRO A 313 2.95 -12.06 -19.15
CA PRO A 313 3.80 -10.89 -19.02
C PRO A 313 3.83 -10.08 -20.31
N ASN A 314 3.59 -8.77 -20.18
CA ASN A 314 3.87 -7.80 -21.24
C ASN A 314 5.23 -7.16 -20.98
N LEU A 315 6.19 -7.42 -21.89
CA LEU A 315 7.54 -6.92 -21.79
C LEU A 315 7.74 -5.65 -22.61
N TYR A 316 8.36 -4.66 -21.98
CA TYR A 316 8.70 -3.39 -22.60
C TYR A 316 10.18 -3.11 -22.40
N SER A 317 10.94 -3.12 -23.50
CA SER A 317 12.36 -2.76 -23.46
C SER A 317 12.57 -1.38 -22.81
N TYR A 318 13.72 -1.18 -22.16
CA TYR A 318 14.04 0.12 -21.55
C TYR A 318 13.94 1.32 -22.51
N PRO A 319 14.35 1.23 -23.79
CA PRO A 319 14.08 2.29 -24.75
C PRO A 319 12.58 2.56 -24.94
N ALA A 320 11.75 1.52 -25.11
CA ALA A 320 10.31 1.68 -25.26
C ALA A 320 9.67 2.30 -24.00
N MET A 321 10.08 1.85 -22.81
CA MET A 321 9.61 2.44 -21.55
C MET A 321 9.98 3.91 -21.43
N LYS A 322 11.19 4.33 -21.81
CA LYS A 322 11.57 5.75 -21.75
C LYS A 322 10.66 6.62 -22.63
N GLU A 323 10.35 6.17 -23.84
CA GLU A 323 9.43 6.87 -24.73
C GLU A 323 8.00 6.90 -24.17
N MET A 324 7.52 5.77 -23.63
CA MET A 324 6.21 5.67 -22.99
C MET A 324 6.08 6.64 -21.81
N LEU A 325 7.09 6.71 -20.92
CA LEU A 325 7.08 7.62 -19.78
C LEU A 325 7.13 9.10 -20.20
N LEU A 326 7.83 9.43 -21.29
CA LEU A 326 7.80 10.78 -21.87
C LEU A 326 6.43 11.12 -22.44
N GLU A 327 5.77 10.16 -23.09
CA GLU A 327 4.41 10.37 -23.59
C GLU A 327 3.41 10.54 -22.45
N ILE A 328 3.52 9.78 -21.35
CA ILE A 328 2.68 9.97 -20.16
C ILE A 328 2.81 11.40 -19.62
N GLU A 329 4.03 11.94 -19.51
CA GLU A 329 4.25 13.32 -19.08
C GLU A 329 3.64 14.35 -20.05
N GLU A 330 3.77 14.11 -21.36
CA GLU A 330 3.19 15.00 -22.37
C GLU A 330 1.67 14.97 -22.36
N LYS A 331 1.05 13.79 -22.22
CA LYS A 331 -0.41 13.66 -22.11
C LYS A 331 -0.92 14.25 -20.80
N ALA A 332 -0.21 14.09 -19.69
CA ALA A 332 -0.53 14.77 -18.44
C ALA A 332 -0.49 16.29 -18.59
N ARG A 333 0.54 16.84 -19.26
CA ARG A 333 0.62 18.27 -19.57
C ARG A 333 -0.54 18.73 -20.46
N LEU A 334 -0.87 17.98 -21.50
CA LEU A 334 -2.01 18.29 -22.39
C LEU A 334 -3.36 18.21 -21.65
N LEU A 335 -3.58 17.21 -20.79
CA LEU A 335 -4.79 17.13 -19.94
C LEU A 335 -4.96 18.40 -19.09
N GLN A 336 -3.85 18.95 -18.59
CA GLN A 336 -3.86 20.17 -17.78
C GLN A 336 -4.06 21.45 -18.60
N GLU A 337 -3.41 21.56 -19.76
CA GLU A 337 -3.33 22.81 -20.54
C GLU A 337 -4.40 22.92 -21.65
N ASP A 338 -4.78 21.80 -22.25
CA ASP A 338 -5.65 21.71 -23.42
C ASP A 338 -6.49 20.42 -23.41
N PHE A 339 -7.39 20.30 -22.42
CA PHE A 339 -8.21 19.09 -22.20
C PHE A 339 -9.05 18.66 -23.42
N GLU A 340 -9.41 19.58 -24.32
CA GLU A 340 -10.18 19.27 -25.53
C GLU A 340 -9.30 18.91 -26.74
N ASN A 341 -7.99 18.74 -26.52
CA ASN A 341 -7.07 18.33 -27.57
C ASN A 341 -7.52 16.99 -28.19
N PRO A 342 -7.65 16.88 -29.52
CA PRO A 342 -8.10 15.63 -30.16
C PRO A 342 -7.22 14.42 -29.85
N GLU A 343 -5.94 14.62 -29.51
CA GLU A 343 -5.04 13.53 -29.15
C GLU A 343 -5.30 12.93 -27.76
N LEU A 344 -6.19 13.54 -26.97
CA LEU A 344 -6.58 13.04 -25.64
C LEU A 344 -7.85 12.21 -25.68
N ILE A 345 -8.57 12.15 -26.81
CA ILE A 345 -9.87 11.46 -26.91
C ILE A 345 -9.74 10.00 -26.45
N GLU A 346 -8.84 9.24 -27.06
CA GLU A 346 -8.64 7.82 -26.72
C GLU A 346 -8.20 7.62 -25.28
N LEU A 347 -7.35 8.50 -24.73
CA LEU A 347 -6.91 8.42 -23.35
C LEU A 347 -8.05 8.70 -22.36
N ILE A 348 -8.85 9.73 -22.63
CA ILE A 348 -9.99 10.10 -21.78
C ILE A 348 -11.08 9.03 -21.86
N ASP A 349 -11.26 8.37 -23.01
CA ASP A 349 -12.26 7.32 -23.19
C ASP A 349 -11.98 6.08 -22.32
N GLU A 350 -10.71 5.79 -22.01
CA GLU A 350 -10.32 4.70 -21.10
C GLU A 350 -10.56 5.03 -19.61
N PHE A 351 -10.69 6.31 -19.23
CA PHE A 351 -10.95 6.68 -17.84
C PHE A 351 -12.30 6.14 -17.36
N SER A 352 -12.25 5.28 -16.34
CA SER A 352 -13.43 4.96 -15.54
C SER A 352 -13.81 6.18 -14.69
N ILE A 353 -15.04 6.66 -14.88
CA ILE A 353 -15.52 7.87 -14.21
C ILE A 353 -15.66 7.71 -12.69
N SER A 354 -15.80 6.48 -12.19
CA SER A 354 -15.90 6.20 -10.76
C SER A 354 -14.68 6.71 -9.98
N TYR A 355 -13.49 6.74 -10.58
CA TYR A 355 -12.28 7.31 -9.98
C TYR A 355 -12.28 8.83 -9.84
N PHE A 356 -13.21 9.53 -10.50
CA PHE A 356 -13.33 10.99 -10.48
C PHE A 356 -14.54 11.44 -9.66
N LEU A 357 -15.13 10.53 -8.88
CA LEU A 357 -16.25 10.77 -8.00
C LEU A 357 -15.83 10.49 -6.55
N PRO A 358 -16.44 11.15 -5.56
CA PRO A 358 -16.34 10.73 -4.17
C PRO A 358 -16.72 9.25 -4.02
N ASP A 359 -16.09 8.57 -3.07
CA ASP A 359 -16.32 7.13 -2.84
C ASP A 359 -17.79 6.80 -2.64
N GLU A 360 -18.59 7.65 -1.98
CA GLU A 360 -20.02 7.37 -1.76
C GLU A 360 -20.83 7.33 -3.06
N LEU A 361 -20.27 7.89 -4.13
CA LEU A 361 -20.89 8.05 -5.44
C LEU A 361 -20.29 7.09 -6.48
N TRP A 362 -19.42 6.15 -6.08
CA TRP A 362 -18.70 5.24 -6.99
C TRP A 362 -19.62 4.47 -7.95
N ASN A 363 -20.84 4.14 -7.51
CA ASN A 363 -21.83 3.38 -8.27
C ASN A 363 -22.86 4.26 -9.02
N LEU A 364 -22.82 5.60 -8.87
CA LEU A 364 -23.71 6.51 -9.61
C LEU A 364 -23.65 6.32 -11.14
N PRO A 365 -22.47 6.12 -11.77
CA PRO A 365 -22.39 5.94 -13.22
C PRO A 365 -23.20 4.75 -13.76
N HIS A 366 -23.43 3.72 -12.93
CA HIS A 366 -24.26 2.58 -13.30
C HIS A 366 -25.76 2.82 -13.08
N GLN A 367 -26.12 3.88 -12.36
CA GLN A 367 -27.49 4.22 -11.97
C GLN A 367 -28.07 5.37 -12.81
N GLU A 368 -27.21 6.25 -13.32
CA GLU A 368 -27.60 7.42 -14.11
C GLU A 368 -27.11 7.33 -15.55
N ASP A 369 -27.97 7.71 -16.49
CA ASP A 369 -27.67 7.72 -17.93
C ASP A 369 -26.92 9.01 -18.29
N TRP A 370 -25.68 9.13 -17.81
CA TRP A 370 -24.84 10.31 -18.04
C TRP A 370 -24.45 10.42 -19.50
N ASN A 371 -24.68 11.60 -20.09
CA ASN A 371 -24.18 11.88 -21.42
C ASN A 371 -22.66 12.16 -21.41
N GLU A 372 -22.02 12.06 -22.57
CA GLU A 372 -20.56 12.22 -22.70
C GLU A 372 -20.07 13.60 -22.23
N GLU A 373 -20.87 14.65 -22.40
CA GLU A 373 -20.54 16.00 -21.94
C GLU A 373 -20.43 16.06 -20.41
N LYS A 374 -21.38 15.45 -19.69
CA LYS A 374 -21.34 15.39 -18.22
C LYS A 374 -20.18 14.54 -17.72
N ARG A 375 -19.90 13.42 -18.38
CA ARG A 375 -18.75 12.55 -18.07
C ARG A 375 -17.44 13.33 -18.17
N ARG A 376 -17.20 13.97 -19.32
CA ARG A 376 -15.99 14.78 -19.56
C ARG A 376 -15.88 15.94 -18.59
N GLN A 377 -16.99 16.58 -18.21
CA GLN A 377 -16.99 17.64 -17.20
C GLN A 377 -16.49 17.13 -15.84
N ILE A 378 -17.00 15.99 -15.36
CA ILE A 378 -16.60 15.41 -14.07
C ILE A 378 -15.10 15.06 -14.06
N ILE A 379 -14.63 14.41 -15.12
CA ILE A 379 -13.21 14.08 -15.28
C ILE A 379 -12.38 15.37 -15.22
N ARG A 380 -12.78 16.40 -15.98
CA ARG A 380 -12.09 17.70 -16.05
C ARG A 380 -11.99 18.38 -14.68
N GLU A 381 -13.06 18.36 -13.91
CA GLU A 381 -13.13 18.98 -12.58
C GLU A 381 -12.23 18.25 -11.55
N ASN A 382 -11.92 16.97 -11.77
CA ASN A 382 -11.16 16.11 -10.86
C ASN A 382 -9.85 15.56 -11.46
N LEU A 383 -9.31 16.21 -12.51
CA LEU A 383 -8.07 15.78 -13.18
C LEU A 383 -6.87 15.64 -12.26
N GLY A 384 -6.89 16.30 -11.10
CA GLY A 384 -5.83 16.20 -10.10
C GLY A 384 -5.45 14.76 -9.77
N ILE A 385 -6.42 13.84 -9.75
CA ILE A 385 -6.22 12.42 -9.45
C ILE A 385 -5.34 11.74 -10.52
N ALA A 386 -5.69 11.91 -11.80
CA ALA A 386 -4.93 11.35 -12.91
C ALA A 386 -3.54 12.00 -13.04
N LEU A 387 -3.47 13.32 -12.91
CA LEU A 387 -2.21 14.07 -13.02
C LEU A 387 -1.23 13.69 -11.89
N ASP A 388 -1.74 13.55 -10.67
CA ASP A 388 -0.95 13.09 -9.53
C ASP A 388 -0.43 11.66 -9.75
N PHE A 389 -1.32 10.74 -10.12
CA PHE A 389 -0.94 9.36 -10.42
C PHE A 389 0.16 9.29 -11.48
N TYR A 390 0.01 9.96 -12.63
CA TYR A 390 1.02 9.95 -13.68
C TYR A 390 2.36 10.53 -13.21
N ALA A 391 2.35 11.61 -12.44
CA ALA A 391 3.58 12.19 -11.91
C ALA A 391 4.31 11.22 -10.97
N ARG A 392 3.58 10.55 -10.06
CA ARG A 392 4.15 9.56 -9.15
C ARG A 392 4.61 8.30 -9.88
N PHE A 393 3.80 7.79 -10.82
CA PHE A 393 4.10 6.61 -11.63
C PHE A 393 5.38 6.80 -12.46
N VAL A 394 5.47 7.89 -13.23
CA VAL A 394 6.65 8.17 -14.07
C VAL A 394 7.91 8.30 -13.23
N LYS A 395 7.85 9.05 -12.12
CA LYS A 395 8.97 9.19 -11.19
C LYS A 395 9.40 7.82 -10.66
N ARG A 396 8.44 6.96 -10.33
CA ARG A 396 8.68 5.66 -9.71
C ARG A 396 9.28 4.65 -10.69
N VAL A 397 8.72 4.52 -11.89
CA VAL A 397 9.25 3.61 -12.92
C VAL A 397 10.67 4.02 -13.35
N ARG A 398 10.97 5.33 -13.46
CA ARG A 398 12.34 5.78 -13.72
C ARG A 398 13.31 5.33 -12.64
N LYS A 399 12.94 5.45 -11.37
CA LYS A 399 13.75 4.97 -10.24
C LYS A 399 13.96 3.45 -10.28
N LEU A 400 12.93 2.68 -10.63
CA LEU A 400 13.05 1.22 -10.86
C LEU A 400 14.09 0.90 -11.94
N MET A 401 14.03 1.58 -13.08
CA MET A 401 14.98 1.40 -14.20
C MET A 401 16.41 1.82 -13.84
N GLU A 402 16.59 2.94 -13.14
CA GLU A 402 17.89 3.45 -12.72
C GLU A 402 18.63 2.50 -11.76
N ARG A 403 17.87 1.76 -10.94
CA ARG A 403 18.39 0.84 -9.93
C ARG A 403 18.66 -0.55 -10.46
N SER A 404 18.10 -0.89 -11.62
CA SER A 404 18.23 -2.21 -12.24
C SER A 404 18.96 -2.10 -13.59
N PRO A 405 20.20 -1.58 -13.62
CA PRO A 405 20.92 -1.35 -14.87
C PRO A 405 21.26 -2.64 -15.63
N ASP A 406 21.23 -3.77 -14.93
CA ASP A 406 21.50 -5.09 -15.48
C ASP A 406 20.26 -5.73 -16.13
N SER A 407 19.06 -5.15 -15.96
CA SER A 407 17.83 -5.55 -16.64
C SER A 407 17.70 -4.86 -18.02
N ASP A 408 16.96 -5.48 -18.95
CA ASP A 408 16.77 -4.95 -20.31
C ASP A 408 15.33 -4.50 -20.60
N CYS A 409 14.37 -4.89 -19.76
CA CYS A 409 12.96 -4.53 -19.89
C CYS A 409 12.25 -4.36 -18.54
N ILE A 410 11.07 -3.73 -18.60
CA ILE A 410 10.07 -3.75 -17.53
C ILE A 410 8.98 -4.73 -17.97
N CYS A 411 8.59 -5.61 -17.05
CA CYS A 411 7.49 -6.55 -17.20
C CYS A 411 6.26 -6.02 -16.46
N PHE A 412 5.12 -6.04 -17.13
CA PHE A 412 3.80 -5.84 -16.55
C PHE A 412 3.06 -7.17 -16.62
N THR A 413 2.79 -7.77 -15.46
CA THR A 413 2.03 -9.03 -15.36
C THR A 413 0.89 -8.80 -14.38
N GLY A 414 -0.34 -9.08 -14.82
CA GLY A 414 -1.52 -9.03 -13.97
C GLY A 414 -1.66 -10.27 -13.09
N PRO A 415 -2.77 -10.36 -12.33
CA PRO A 415 -3.07 -11.46 -11.42
C PRO A 415 -3.40 -12.79 -12.11
#